data_AF-A0A7X8PMW9-F1
#
_entry.id   AF-A0A7X8PMW9-F1
#
_cell.length_a   1.000
_cell.length_b   1.000
_cell.length_c   1.000
_cell.angle_alpha   90.00
_cell.angle_beta   90.00
_cell.angle_gamma   90.00
#
_symmetry.space_group_name_H-M   'P 1'
#
loop_
_entity.id
_entity.type
_entity.pdbx_description
1 polymer ?
#
loop_
_entity_poly.entity_id
_entity_poly.type
_entity_poly.pdbx_seq_one_letter_code
_entity_poly.pdbx_strand_id
1 'polypeptide(L)'
;MKKLDCADMALKILESNGVIAPEITEHCHECPECRALLKDWEFLSKIEPDTPLVPITLEKAIIGQSAKLRTQSRRTFRVRHISQYAALAAALCIGFILLFNLNPDTPRLAVPSGPSYQWSWAPIENALIDLQNELENSSQPRDSSKIASYDELNIDIILNEINYYEVIL
;
A
#
# COMPACT_ATOMS: atom_id res chain seq x y z
N MET A 1 9.78 42.17 5.66
CA MET A 1 10.59 40.96 5.90
C MET A 1 9.71 39.98 6.65
N LYS A 2 9.31 38.89 6.00
CA LYS A 2 8.43 37.89 6.61
C LYS A 2 9.25 37.17 7.68
N LYS A 3 8.92 37.38 8.95
CA LYS A 3 9.29 36.44 10.00
C LYS A 3 8.66 35.11 9.59
N LEU A 4 9.44 34.20 9.01
CA LEU A 4 9.09 32.80 9.18
C LEU A 4 9.14 32.56 10.68
N ASP A 5 8.04 32.07 11.24
CA ASP A 5 7.95 31.86 12.68
C ASP A 5 9.06 30.88 13.09
N CYS A 6 9.90 31.31 14.03
CA CYS A 6 11.01 30.49 14.51
C CYS A 6 10.54 29.11 15.00
N ALA A 7 9.28 29.00 15.42
CA ALA A 7 8.63 27.73 15.79
C ALA A 7 8.57 26.75 14.61
N ASP A 8 8.14 27.20 13.43
CA ASP A 8 8.06 26.37 12.23
C ASP A 8 9.46 25.96 11.76
N MET A 9 10.43 26.87 11.85
CA MET A 9 11.82 26.55 11.51
C MET A 9 12.46 25.58 12.50
N ALA A 10 12.16 25.69 13.79
CA ALA A 10 12.63 24.75 14.79
C ALA A 10 12.09 23.33 14.54
N LEU A 11 10.81 23.20 14.17
CA LEU A 11 10.23 21.92 13.76
C LEU A 11 10.92 21.35 12.52
N LYS A 12 11.11 22.18 11.48
CA LYS A 12 11.82 21.78 10.26
C LYS A 12 13.26 21.32 10.53
N ILE A 13 13.95 21.93 11.50
CA ILE A 13 15.30 21.51 11.92
C ILE A 13 15.24 20.09 12.53
N LEU A 14 14.32 19.85 13.46
CA LEU A 14 14.20 18.56 14.16
C LEU A 14 13.71 17.42 13.25
N GLU A 15 12.90 17.72 12.25
CA GLU A 15 12.44 16.74 11.25
C GLU A 15 13.44 16.52 10.11
N SER A 16 14.47 17.37 10.01
CA SER A 16 15.51 17.18 9.02
C SER A 16 16.34 15.95 9.39
N ASN A 17 16.04 14.82 8.73
CA ASN A 17 16.76 13.54 8.85
C ASN A 17 18.18 13.66 8.24
N GLY A 18 18.98 14.62 8.71
CA GLY A 18 20.33 14.92 8.23
C GLY A 18 20.41 15.76 6.95
N VAL A 19 19.29 16.05 6.27
CA VAL A 19 19.26 16.87 5.05
C VAL A 19 18.68 18.25 5.35
N ILE A 20 19.56 19.24 5.47
CA ILE A 20 19.19 20.61 5.80
C ILE A 20 18.79 21.36 4.52
N ALA A 21 17.56 21.84 4.48
CA ALA A 21 17.07 22.65 3.36
C ALA A 21 17.72 24.05 3.35
N PRO A 22 17.90 24.68 2.17
CA PRO A 22 18.52 26.01 2.08
C PRO A 22 17.75 27.08 2.86
N GLU A 23 16.43 26.98 2.93
CA GLU A 23 15.56 27.87 3.72
C GLU A 23 15.97 27.92 5.21
N ILE A 24 16.34 26.77 5.78
CA ILE A 24 16.75 26.64 7.18
C ILE A 24 18.09 27.35 7.38
N THR A 25 19.03 27.19 6.44
CA THR A 25 20.34 27.84 6.51
C THR A 25 20.23 29.36 6.45
N GLU A 26 19.39 29.90 5.56
CA GLU A 26 19.12 31.34 5.46
C GLU A 26 18.53 31.90 6.76
N HIS A 27 17.54 31.22 7.34
CA HIS A 27 16.96 31.65 8.62
C HIS A 27 17.97 31.55 9.78
N CYS A 28 18.83 30.53 9.81
CA CYS A 28 19.89 30.41 10.82
C CYS A 28 20.99 31.47 10.67
N HIS A 29 21.13 32.11 9.50
CA HIS A 29 21.99 33.28 9.35
C HIS A 29 21.42 34.50 10.09
N GLU A 30 20.10 34.64 10.11
CA GLU A 30 19.39 35.77 10.73
C GLU A 30 19.04 35.53 12.21
N CYS A 31 18.75 34.29 12.60
CA CYS A 31 18.28 33.92 13.94
C CYS A 31 19.34 33.11 14.72
N PRO A 32 19.93 33.67 15.80
CA PRO A 32 20.97 32.98 16.58
C PRO A 32 20.44 31.78 17.37
N GLU A 33 19.18 31.80 17.78
CA GLU A 33 18.54 30.70 18.52
C GLU A 33 18.35 29.47 17.64
N CYS A 34 17.83 29.65 16.42
CA CYS A 34 17.69 28.56 15.45
C CYS A 34 19.05 28.02 15.00
N ARG A 35 20.09 28.87 14.93
CA ARG A 35 21.46 28.43 14.67
C ARG A 35 22.01 27.55 15.79
N ALA A 36 21.75 27.89 17.04
CA ALA A 36 22.17 27.07 18.19
C ALA A 36 21.45 25.71 18.16
N LEU A 37 20.13 25.72 17.95
CA LEU A 37 19.31 24.51 17.80
C LEU A 37 19.84 23.59 16.68
N LEU A 38 20.16 24.15 15.52
CA LEU A 38 20.71 23.39 14.40
C LEU A 38 22.03 22.69 14.77
N LYS A 39 22.92 23.39 15.47
CA LYS A 39 24.19 22.80 15.94
C LYS A 39 23.98 21.69 16.96
N ASP A 40 23.07 21.88 17.91
CA ASP A 40 22.75 20.88 18.92
C ASP A 40 22.13 19.64 18.26
N TRP A 41 21.23 19.84 17.29
CA TRP A 41 20.63 18.75 16.51
C TRP A 41 21.65 18.01 15.64
N GLU A 42 22.55 18.73 14.96
CA GLU A 42 23.66 18.12 14.22
C GLU A 42 24.60 17.31 15.12
N PHE A 43 24.77 17.72 16.38
CA PHE A 43 25.55 16.97 17.35
C PHE A 43 24.81 15.71 17.76
N LEU A 44 23.54 15.83 18.18
CA LEU A 44 22.71 14.71 18.63
C LEU A 44 22.47 13.66 17.53
N SER A 45 22.24 14.09 16.29
CA SER A 45 22.02 13.19 15.14
C SER A 45 23.25 12.36 14.76
N LYS A 46 24.45 12.77 15.19
CA LYS A 46 25.71 12.02 15.01
C LYS A 46 26.00 11.06 16.16
N ILE A 47 25.26 11.13 17.27
CA ILE A 47 25.41 10.19 18.37
C ILE A 47 24.80 8.88 17.92
N GLU A 48 25.66 7.95 17.53
CA GLU A 48 25.25 6.58 17.26
C GLU A 48 24.81 5.97 18.60
N PRO A 49 23.59 5.42 18.68
CA PRO A 49 23.09 4.84 19.92
C PRO A 49 23.92 3.61 20.28
N ASP A 50 24.45 3.56 21.52
CA ASP A 50 25.26 2.44 22.03
C ASP A 50 24.54 1.08 21.99
N THR A 51 23.21 1.11 21.85
CA THR A 51 22.37 -0.07 21.71
C THR A 51 21.47 0.07 20.48
N PRO A 52 21.27 -1.01 19.71
CA PRO A 52 20.38 -0.96 18.56
C PRO A 52 18.97 -0.61 19.05
N LEU A 53 18.37 0.47 18.52
CA LEU A 53 17.00 0.90 18.86
C LEU A 53 15.97 -0.21 18.66
N VAL A 54 16.26 -1.14 17.73
CA VAL A 54 15.40 -2.28 17.44
C VAL A 54 16.14 -3.56 17.84
N PRO A 55 15.57 -4.39 18.73
CA PRO A 55 16.13 -5.70 19.02
C PRO A 55 16.25 -6.54 17.75
N ILE A 56 17.44 -7.08 17.50
CA ILE A 56 17.75 -7.92 16.31
C ILE A 56 16.77 -9.11 16.18
N THR A 57 16.23 -9.58 17.31
CA THR A 57 15.20 -10.64 17.35
C THR A 57 13.89 -10.20 16.69
N LEU A 58 13.48 -8.95 16.89
CA LEU A 58 12.27 -8.37 16.32
C LEU A 58 12.41 -8.21 14.81
N GLU A 59 13.56 -7.68 14.36
CA GLU A 59 13.86 -7.50 12.95
C GLU A 59 13.81 -8.84 12.18
N LYS A 60 14.45 -9.88 12.73
CA LYS A 60 14.41 -11.23 12.14
C LYS A 60 13.01 -11.83 12.12
N ALA A 61 12.18 -11.56 13.14
CA ALA A 61 10.80 -12.02 13.18
C ALA A 61 9.96 -11.36 12.07
N ILE A 62 10.09 -10.05 11.89
CA ILE A 62 9.37 -9.29 10.85
C ILE A 62 9.78 -9.76 9.45
N ILE A 63 11.09 -9.91 9.18
CA ILE A 63 11.60 -10.41 7.90
C ILE A 63 11.12 -11.85 7.65
N GLY A 64 11.15 -12.71 8.67
CA GLY A 64 10.68 -14.09 8.55
C GLY A 64 9.18 -14.18 8.27
N GLN A 65 8.38 -13.31 8.89
CA GLN A 65 6.93 -13.31 8.74
C GLN A 65 6.49 -12.72 7.41
N SER A 66 7.08 -11.60 6.98
CA SER A 66 6.84 -11.03 5.65
C SER A 66 7.20 -12.00 4.51
N ALA A 67 8.28 -12.79 4.65
CA ALA A 67 8.63 -13.83 3.69
C ALA A 67 7.60 -14.97 3.63
N LYS A 68 7.06 -15.39 4.79
CA LYS A 68 5.99 -16.39 4.87
C LYS A 68 4.69 -15.89 4.24
N LEU A 69 4.28 -14.66 4.53
CA LEU A 69 3.06 -14.07 3.99
C LEU A 69 3.13 -13.92 2.46
N ARG A 70 4.26 -13.43 1.93
CA ARG A 70 4.49 -13.31 0.47
C ARG A 70 4.45 -14.64 -0.28
N THR A 71 4.87 -15.73 0.35
CA THR A 71 4.81 -17.08 -0.26
C THR A 71 3.43 -17.70 -0.14
N GLN A 72 2.72 -17.44 0.96
CA GLN A 72 1.37 -17.92 1.19
C GLN A 72 0.33 -17.26 0.28
N SER A 73 0.38 -15.92 0.13
CA SER A 73 -0.56 -15.16 -0.73
C SER A 73 -0.47 -15.59 -2.20
N ARG A 74 0.75 -15.79 -2.72
CA ARG A 74 0.97 -16.30 -4.09
C ARG A 74 0.40 -17.70 -4.29
N ARG A 75 0.44 -18.55 -3.26
CA ARG A 75 -0.07 -19.92 -3.34
C ARG A 75 -1.58 -19.96 -3.32
N THR A 76 -2.22 -19.21 -2.42
CA THR A 76 -3.68 -19.15 -2.31
C THR A 76 -4.31 -18.49 -3.53
N PHE A 77 -3.70 -17.42 -4.05
CA PHE A 77 -4.15 -16.75 -5.28
C PHE A 77 -4.11 -17.68 -6.50
N ARG A 78 -2.99 -18.39 -6.71
CA ARG A 78 -2.85 -19.34 -7.82
C ARG A 78 -3.85 -20.49 -7.72
N VAL A 79 -4.02 -21.08 -6.54
CA VAL A 79 -4.95 -22.21 -6.37
C VAL A 79 -6.38 -21.78 -6.64
N ARG A 80 -6.81 -20.62 -6.12
CA ARG A 80 -8.20 -20.19 -6.26
C ARG A 80 -8.54 -19.72 -7.67
N HIS A 81 -7.73 -18.83 -8.26
CA HIS A 81 -8.06 -18.28 -9.58
C HIS A 81 -7.71 -19.22 -10.73
N ILE A 82 -6.54 -19.87 -10.73
CA ILE A 82 -6.13 -20.70 -11.88
C ILE A 82 -7.02 -21.94 -11.98
N SER A 83 -7.38 -22.59 -10.86
CA SER A 83 -8.25 -23.77 -10.90
C SER A 83 -9.67 -23.43 -11.37
N GLN A 84 -10.21 -22.28 -10.97
CA GLN A 84 -11.55 -21.85 -11.38
C GLN A 84 -11.60 -21.53 -12.88
N TYR A 85 -10.63 -20.79 -13.41
CA TYR A 85 -10.56 -20.51 -14.84
C TYR A 85 -10.24 -21.75 -15.67
N ALA A 86 -9.38 -22.65 -15.18
CA ALA A 86 -9.09 -23.92 -15.85
C ALA A 86 -10.32 -24.83 -15.89
N ALA A 87 -11.11 -24.91 -14.81
CA ALA A 87 -12.34 -25.69 -14.77
C ALA A 87 -13.40 -25.13 -15.73
N LEU A 88 -13.55 -23.80 -15.80
CA LEU A 88 -14.48 -23.15 -16.73
C LEU A 88 -14.07 -23.39 -18.19
N ALA A 89 -12.77 -23.24 -18.51
CA ALA A 89 -12.26 -23.53 -19.84
C ALA A 89 -12.48 -25.00 -20.23
N ALA A 90 -12.22 -25.95 -19.33
CA ALA A 90 -12.47 -27.37 -19.57
C ALA A 90 -13.97 -27.66 -19.81
N ALA A 91 -14.87 -27.03 -19.05
CA ALA A 91 -16.31 -27.18 -19.22
C ALA A 91 -16.79 -26.67 -20.59
N LEU A 92 -16.26 -25.53 -21.05
CA LEU A 92 -16.55 -25.01 -22.39
C LEU A 92 -16.05 -25.94 -23.50
N CYS A 93 -14.83 -26.47 -23.37
CA CYS A 93 -14.29 -27.42 -24.34
C CYS A 93 -15.11 -28.72 -24.41
N ILE A 94 -15.48 -29.28 -23.26
CA ILE A 94 -16.30 -30.50 -23.20
C ILE A 94 -17.70 -30.23 -23.78
N GLY A 95 -18.32 -29.09 -23.45
CA GLY A 95 -19.62 -28.69 -24.02
C GLY A 95 -19.56 -28.54 -25.55
N PHE A 96 -18.49 -27.96 -26.07
CA PHE A 96 -18.30 -27.77 -27.52
C PHE A 96 -18.08 -29.11 -28.24
N ILE A 97 -17.29 -30.01 -27.66
CA ILE A 97 -17.06 -31.36 -28.21
C ILE A 97 -18.36 -32.17 -28.24
N LEU A 98 -19.19 -32.07 -27.21
CA LEU A 98 -20.49 -32.73 -27.17
C LEU A 98 -21.46 -32.16 -28.21
N LEU A 99 -21.54 -30.84 -28.34
CA LEU A 99 -22.38 -30.18 -29.36
C LEU A 99 -22.01 -30.58 -30.79
N PHE A 100 -20.72 -30.72 -31.09
CA PHE A 100 -20.24 -31.12 -32.42
C PHE A 100 -20.37 -32.62 -32.71
N ASN A 101 -20.26 -33.50 -31.70
CA ASN A 101 -20.37 -34.94 -31.91
C ASN A 101 -21.83 -35.45 -31.91
N LEU A 102 -22.77 -34.74 -31.27
CA LEU A 102 -24.18 -35.13 -31.21
C LEU A 102 -25.02 -34.65 -32.40
N ASN A 103 -24.46 -33.84 -33.31
CA ASN A 103 -25.22 -33.24 -34.41
C ASN A 103 -24.42 -33.29 -35.73
N PRO A 104 -24.42 -34.43 -36.46
CA PRO A 104 -23.68 -34.56 -37.72
C PRO A 104 -24.25 -33.71 -38.86
N ASP A 105 -25.50 -33.25 -38.74
CA ASP A 105 -26.19 -32.45 -39.76
C ASP A 105 -26.63 -31.10 -39.20
N THR A 106 -25.68 -30.18 -38.98
CA THR A 106 -26.06 -28.77 -38.82
C THR A 106 -26.20 -28.14 -40.21
N PRO A 107 -27.43 -27.89 -40.72
CA PRO A 107 -27.59 -27.00 -41.86
C PRO A 107 -26.98 -25.64 -41.46
N ARG A 108 -26.26 -24.99 -42.39
CA ARG A 108 -25.73 -23.63 -42.19
C ARG A 108 -26.87 -22.73 -41.72
N LEU A 109 -26.95 -22.50 -40.41
CA LEU A 109 -27.92 -21.57 -39.83
C LEU A 109 -27.55 -20.19 -40.36
N ALA A 110 -28.49 -19.60 -41.10
CA ALA A 110 -28.41 -18.19 -41.46
C ALA A 110 -28.15 -17.40 -40.19
N VAL A 111 -27.05 -16.65 -40.17
CA VAL A 111 -26.67 -15.78 -39.05
C VAL A 111 -27.84 -14.83 -38.81
N PRO A 112 -28.57 -14.93 -37.69
CA PRO A 112 -29.52 -13.88 -37.36
C PRO A 112 -28.66 -12.65 -37.05
N SER A 113 -28.91 -11.55 -37.74
CA SER A 113 -28.40 -10.23 -37.38
C SER A 113 -29.02 -9.83 -36.04
N GLY A 114 -28.51 -10.41 -34.95
CA GLY A 114 -28.82 -10.00 -33.59
C GLY A 114 -28.23 -8.61 -33.33
N PRO A 115 -28.83 -7.84 -32.40
CA PRO A 115 -28.34 -6.50 -32.08
C PRO A 115 -26.87 -6.60 -31.68
N SER A 116 -26.04 -5.75 -32.28
CA SER A 116 -24.61 -5.65 -32.00
C SER A 116 -24.42 -5.47 -30.50
N TYR A 117 -23.90 -6.50 -29.83
CA TYR A 117 -23.51 -6.42 -28.44
C TYR A 117 -22.30 -5.48 -28.36
N GLN A 118 -22.55 -4.20 -28.16
CA GLN A 118 -21.52 -3.19 -28.00
C GLN A 118 -20.96 -3.35 -26.58
N TRP A 119 -19.70 -3.76 -26.50
CA TRP A 119 -18.97 -3.85 -25.24
C TRP A 119 -19.05 -2.51 -24.51
N SER A 120 -19.66 -2.49 -23.32
CA SER A 120 -19.79 -1.27 -22.52
C SER A 120 -18.71 -1.23 -21.44
N TRP A 121 -17.98 -0.12 -21.39
CA TRP A 121 -16.97 0.14 -20.36
C TRP A 121 -17.57 0.64 -19.05
N ALA A 122 -18.87 0.88 -19.01
CA ALA A 122 -19.60 1.39 -17.84
C ALA A 122 -19.32 0.64 -16.52
N PRO A 123 -19.20 -0.71 -16.48
CA PRO A 123 -18.88 -1.41 -15.24
C PRO A 123 -17.47 -1.08 -14.71
N ILE A 124 -16.52 -0.83 -15.60
CA ILE A 124 -15.12 -0.52 -15.27
C ILE A 124 -15.00 0.95 -14.84
N GLU A 125 -15.72 1.85 -15.52
CA GLU A 125 -15.77 3.27 -15.16
C GLU A 125 -16.38 3.48 -13.76
N ASN A 126 -17.46 2.75 -13.44
CA ASN A 126 -18.06 2.82 -12.12
C ASN A 126 -17.12 2.29 -11.01
N ALA A 127 -16.39 1.20 -11.27
CA ALA A 127 -15.42 0.66 -10.32
C ALA A 127 -14.24 1.62 -10.06
N LEU A 128 -13.80 2.37 -11.07
CA LEU A 128 -12.76 3.39 -10.93
C LEU A 128 -13.23 4.59 -10.11
N ILE A 129 -14.48 5.03 -10.31
CA ILE A 129 -15.08 6.12 -9.54
C ILE A 129 -15.23 5.72 -8.07
N ASP A 130 -15.66 4.48 -7.80
CA ASP A 130 -15.79 3.97 -6.44
C ASP A 130 -14.43 3.92 -5.72
N LEU A 131 -13.38 3.44 -6.39
CA LEU A 131 -12.02 3.44 -5.85
C LEU A 131 -11.48 4.85 -5.59
N GLN A 132 -11.79 5.80 -6.47
CA GLN A 132 -11.39 7.19 -6.29
C GLN A 132 -12.07 7.83 -5.07
N ASN A 133 -13.37 7.56 -4.89
CA ASN A 133 -14.13 8.00 -3.72
C ASN A 133 -13.60 7.36 -2.43
N GLU A 134 -13.18 6.10 -2.47
CA GLU A 134 -12.62 5.40 -1.32
C GLU A 134 -11.25 5.98 -0.91
N LEU A 135 -10.40 6.31 -1.88
CA LEU A 135 -9.12 7.01 -1.68
C LEU A 135 -9.32 8.40 -1.07
N GLU A 136 -10.26 9.17 -1.59
CA GLU A 136 -10.57 10.51 -1.08
C GLU A 136 -11.12 10.45 0.36
N ASN A 137 -11.97 9.47 0.67
CA ASN A 137 -12.47 9.26 2.03
C ASN A 137 -11.39 8.77 3.01
N SER A 138 -10.42 7.98 2.54
CA SER A 138 -9.29 7.52 3.36
C SER A 138 -8.29 8.62 3.71
N SER A 139 -8.31 9.74 2.99
CA SER A 139 -7.40 10.87 3.18
C SER A 139 -7.79 11.80 4.34
N GLN A 140 -8.93 11.58 5.00
CA GLN A 140 -9.25 12.30 6.22
C GLN A 140 -8.22 11.97 7.32
N PRO A 141 -7.68 12.98 8.02
CA PRO A 141 -6.70 12.77 9.08
C PRO A 141 -7.35 11.93 10.18
N ARG A 142 -6.88 10.68 10.34
CA ARG A 142 -7.21 9.84 11.48
C ARG A 142 -6.86 10.62 12.75
N ASP A 143 -7.81 10.73 13.67
CA ASP A 143 -7.59 11.24 15.01
C ASP A 143 -6.32 10.59 15.60
N SER A 144 -5.27 11.40 15.73
CA SER A 144 -3.96 11.01 16.27
C SER A 144 -4.00 10.72 17.78
N SER A 145 -5.19 10.72 18.38
CA SER A 145 -5.41 10.44 19.81
C SER A 145 -5.29 8.95 20.18
N LYS A 146 -5.05 8.06 19.21
CA LYS A 146 -4.77 6.63 19.42
C LYS A 146 -3.41 6.20 18.88
N ILE A 147 -2.42 7.09 18.91
CA ILE A 147 -1.03 6.65 18.75
C ILE A 147 -0.67 5.97 20.09
N ALA A 148 -0.73 4.64 20.09
CA ALA A 148 -0.31 3.84 21.24
C ALA A 148 1.11 4.23 21.64
N SER A 149 1.33 4.43 22.94
CA SER A 149 2.66 4.65 23.51
C SER A 149 3.59 3.51 23.08
N TYR A 150 4.87 3.83 22.83
CA TYR A 150 5.88 2.84 22.42
C TYR A 150 6.03 1.66 23.38
N ASP A 151 5.60 1.82 24.65
CA ASP A 151 5.61 0.77 25.67
C ASP A 151 4.48 -0.27 25.54
N GLU A 152 3.43 -0.01 24.73
CA GLU A 152 2.30 -0.94 24.52
C GLU A 152 2.37 -1.71 23.18
N LEU A 153 3.43 -1.53 22.40
CA LEU A 153 3.65 -2.22 21.13
C LEU A 153 4.05 -3.69 21.38
N ASN A 154 3.05 -4.51 21.64
CA ASN A 154 3.20 -5.96 21.68
C ASN A 154 3.29 -6.53 20.26
N ILE A 155 4.16 -7.52 20.06
CA ILE A 155 4.41 -8.18 18.77
C ILE A 155 3.10 -8.68 18.15
N ASP A 156 2.20 -9.22 18.97
CA ASP A 156 0.91 -9.73 18.53
C ASP A 156 0.00 -8.65 17.91
N ILE A 157 0.10 -7.40 18.37
CA ILE A 157 -0.70 -6.27 17.86
C ILE A 157 -0.20 -5.87 16.47
N ILE A 158 1.13 -5.74 16.32
CA ILE A 158 1.78 -5.40 15.04
C ILE A 158 1.50 -6.49 14.00
N LEU A 159 1.57 -7.76 14.40
CA LEU A 159 1.28 -8.88 13.51
C LEU A 159 -0.18 -8.94 13.07
N ASN A 160 -1.11 -8.51 13.91
CA ASN A 160 -2.53 -8.43 13.55
C ASN A 160 -2.80 -7.28 12.57
N GLU A 161 -2.17 -6.12 12.76
CA GLU A 161 -2.33 -4.98 11.85
C GLU A 161 -1.73 -5.25 10.46
N ILE A 162 -0.55 -5.89 10.38
CA ILE A 162 0.05 -6.27 9.08
C ILE A 162 -0.86 -7.24 8.30
N ASN A 163 -1.50 -8.19 8.99
CA ASN A 163 -2.46 -9.10 8.37
C ASN A 163 -3.73 -8.37 7.87
N TYR A 164 -4.12 -7.26 8.50
CA TYR A 164 -5.31 -6.49 8.11
C TYR A 164 -5.11 -5.73 6.79
N TYR A 165 -3.92 -5.18 6.55
CA TYR A 165 -3.64 -4.38 5.35
C TYR A 165 -3.49 -5.21 4.06
N GLU A 166 -3.15 -6.50 4.11
CA GLU A 166 -3.08 -7.37 2.91
C GLU A 166 -4.45 -7.98 2.51
N VAL A 167 -5.53 -7.79 3.27
CA VAL A 167 -6.88 -8.28 2.91
C VAL A 167 -7.62 -7.29 1.98
N ILE A 168 -7.14 -6.05 1.87
CA ILE A 168 -7.77 -4.96 1.10
C ILE A 168 -7.15 -4.80 -0.31
N LEU A 169 -6.09 -5.55 -0.65
CA LEU A 169 -5.44 -5.59 -1.98
C LEU A 169 -5.68 -6.92 -2.69
#